data_AF-A0A8H4JYA3-F1
#
_entry.id   AF-A0A8H4JYA3-F1
#
_cell.length_a   1.000
_cell.length_b   1.000
_cell.length_c   1.000
_cell.angle_alpha   90.00
_cell.angle_beta   90.00
_cell.angle_gamma   90.00
#
_symmetry.space_group_name_H-M   'P 1'
#
loop_
_entity.id
_entity.type
_entity.pdbx_description
1 polymer ?
#
loop_
_entity_poly.entity_id
_entity_poly.type
_entity_poly.pdbx_seq_one_letter_code
_entity_poly.pdbx_strand_id
1 'polypeptide(L)'
;LLSPLSPQEVGTVRCIGLNFKDHAAELSCPLPSIPEVFTKPSTTITNPSSPITLPSSAPDMVDAEVELAIVLAQDCKNVKREDAGSYILGYTAANDVTARDFQSKTSQWGYSKGFDGFCPLGPCLVRNELIADINRGV
;
A
#
# COMPACT_ATOMS: atom_id res chain seq x y z
N LEU A 1 -3.11 -19.39 -2.24
CA LEU A 1 -3.59 -18.83 -0.95
C LEU A 1 -4.46 -17.63 -1.24
N LEU A 2 -5.48 -17.38 -0.42
CA LEU A 2 -6.29 -16.18 -0.53
C LEU A 2 -5.63 -15.01 0.21
N SER A 3 -6.05 -13.78 -0.09
CA SER A 3 -5.71 -12.62 0.73
C SER A 3 -6.22 -12.82 2.17
N PRO A 4 -5.48 -12.38 3.20
CA PRO A 4 -5.96 -12.42 4.59
C PRO A 4 -7.09 -11.42 4.86
N LEU A 5 -7.34 -10.48 3.95
CA LEU A 5 -8.44 -9.50 4.01
C LEU A 5 -9.19 -9.46 2.68
N SER A 6 -10.52 -9.52 2.76
CA SER A 6 -11.40 -9.34 1.61
C SER A 6 -11.68 -7.87 1.32
N PRO A 7 -12.05 -7.50 0.08
CA PRO A 7 -12.49 -6.14 -0.25
C PRO A 7 -13.64 -5.61 0.61
N GLN A 8 -14.48 -6.49 1.18
CA GLN A 8 -15.62 -6.13 2.02
C GLN A 8 -15.21 -5.78 3.46
N GLU A 9 -14.10 -6.34 3.94
CA GLU A 9 -13.55 -6.06 5.27
C GLU A 9 -12.71 -4.77 5.29
N VAL A 10 -12.27 -4.30 4.12
CA VAL A 10 -11.42 -3.12 3.98
C VAL A 10 -12.21 -1.95 3.41
N GLY A 11 -12.43 -0.91 4.20
CA GLY A 11 -13.12 0.29 3.73
C GLY A 11 -12.30 1.11 2.73
N THR A 12 -11.02 1.31 2.99
CA THR A 12 -10.09 2.06 2.12
C THR A 12 -8.67 1.62 2.38
N VAL A 13 -7.88 1.45 1.32
CA VAL A 13 -6.43 1.28 1.43
C VAL A 13 -5.81 2.66 1.41
N ARG A 14 -5.14 3.04 2.50
CA ARG A 14 -4.39 4.30 2.61
C ARG A 14 -2.92 4.02 2.37
N CYS A 15 -2.31 4.74 1.43
CA CYS A 15 -0.95 4.53 0.98
C CYS A 15 -0.09 5.75 1.32
N ILE A 16 1.20 5.51 1.56
CA ILE A 16 2.19 6.56 1.79
C ILE A 16 3.22 6.49 0.66
N GLY A 17 3.31 7.56 -0.14
CA GLY A 17 4.33 7.64 -1.18
C GLY A 17 5.63 8.27 -0.69
N LEU A 18 6.71 8.03 -1.44
CA LEU A 18 8.04 8.61 -1.20
C LEU A 18 8.57 8.38 0.23
N ASN A 19 8.24 7.23 0.83
CA ASN A 19 8.57 6.91 2.22
C ASN A 19 9.90 6.14 2.38
N PHE A 20 10.60 5.85 1.28
CA PHE A 20 11.94 5.29 1.26
C PHE A 20 12.88 6.25 0.53
N LYS A 21 14.01 6.58 1.17
CA LYS A 21 14.96 7.58 0.64
C LYS A 21 15.52 7.21 -0.72
N ASP A 22 15.85 5.93 -0.90
CA ASP A 22 16.41 5.42 -2.14
C ASP A 22 15.38 5.52 -3.28
N HIS A 23 14.12 5.20 -3.00
CA HIS A 23 13.05 5.34 -3.99
C HIS A 23 12.77 6.80 -4.37
N ALA A 24 12.83 7.73 -3.41
CA ALA A 24 12.73 9.15 -3.71
C ALA A 24 13.87 9.64 -4.62
N ALA A 25 15.09 9.11 -4.41
CA ALA A 25 16.25 9.41 -5.24
C ALA A 25 16.10 8.85 -6.67
N GLU A 26 15.58 7.63 -6.85
CA GLU A 26 15.26 7.04 -8.16
C GLU A 26 14.32 7.92 -8.97
N LEU A 27 13.29 8.46 -8.32
CA LEU A 27 12.30 9.34 -8.95
C LEU A 27 12.78 10.79 -9.10
N SER A 28 13.98 11.12 -8.61
CA SER A 28 14.51 12.48 -8.56
C SER A 28 13.55 13.47 -7.88
N CYS A 29 12.81 13.00 -6.87
CA CYS A 29 11.87 13.80 -6.10
C CYS A 29 12.48 14.24 -4.76
N PRO A 30 12.25 15.48 -4.31
CA PRO A 30 12.64 15.87 -2.96
C PRO A 30 11.83 15.05 -1.94
N LEU A 31 12.46 14.71 -0.82
CA LEU A 31 11.76 14.09 0.30
C LEU A 31 10.67 15.04 0.80
N PRO A 32 9.42 14.57 0.94
CA PRO A 32 8.34 15.44 1.37
C PRO A 32 8.49 15.75 2.87
N SER A 33 8.10 16.97 3.27
CA SER A 33 8.14 17.41 4.68
C SER A 33 6.96 16.92 5.51
N ILE A 34 5.90 16.49 4.83
CA ILE A 34 4.73 15.82 5.38
C ILE A 34 4.50 14.52 4.61
N PRO A 35 3.88 13.47 5.19
CA PRO A 35 3.61 12.25 4.46
C PRO A 35 2.73 12.50 3.23
N GLU A 36 3.16 11.99 2.07
CA GLU A 36 2.37 12.05 0.83
C GLU A 36 1.34 10.92 0.86
N VAL A 37 0.06 11.28 1.04
CA VAL A 37 -1.02 10.30 1.26
C VAL A 37 -1.94 10.24 0.05
N PHE A 38 -2.21 9.03 -0.42
CA PHE A 38 -3.25 8.74 -1.40
C PHE A 38 -4.02 7.48 -1.01
N THR A 39 -5.08 7.17 -1.77
CA THR A 39 -5.91 6.00 -1.51
C THR A 39 -6.04 5.11 -2.73
N LYS A 40 -6.25 3.81 -2.46
CA LYS A 40 -6.74 2.85 -3.45
C LYS A 40 -8.12 2.36 -3.01
N PRO A 41 -9.08 2.18 -3.94
CA PRO A 41 -10.36 1.57 -3.63
C PRO A 41 -10.17 0.11 -3.19
N SER A 42 -11.09 -0.42 -2.39
CA SER A 42 -11.01 -1.80 -1.91
C SER A 42 -11.12 -2.83 -3.03
N THR A 43 -11.66 -2.46 -4.20
CA THR A 43 -11.71 -3.31 -5.40
C THR A 43 -10.31 -3.64 -5.96
N THR A 44 -9.27 -2.87 -5.58
CA THR A 44 -7.89 -3.21 -5.95
C THR A 44 -7.37 -4.45 -5.24
N ILE A 45 -7.95 -4.83 -4.09
CA ILE A 45 -7.46 -5.95 -3.27
C ILE A 45 -7.64 -7.27 -4.02
N THR A 46 -6.56 -8.05 -4.10
CA THR A 46 -6.58 -9.40 -4.67
C THR A 46 -5.66 -10.35 -3.92
N ASN A 47 -5.73 -11.64 -4.26
CA ASN A 47 -4.93 -12.68 -3.64
C ASN A 47 -3.43 -12.48 -3.95
N PRO A 48 -2.52 -12.91 -3.05
CA PRO A 48 -1.08 -12.62 -3.16
C PRO A 48 -0.41 -13.21 -4.42
N SER A 49 -1.02 -14.23 -5.03
CA SER A 49 -0.53 -14.88 -6.26
C SER A 49 -1.50 -14.74 -7.43
N SER A 50 -2.50 -13.86 -7.32
CA SER A 50 -3.37 -13.55 -8.45
C SER A 50 -2.55 -12.91 -9.57
N PRO A 51 -2.85 -13.21 -10.85
CA PRO A 51 -2.27 -12.47 -11.96
C PRO A 51 -2.71 -11.00 -11.92
N ILE A 52 -1.83 -10.11 -12.33
CA ILE A 52 -2.16 -8.70 -12.57
C ILE A 52 -2.67 -8.55 -13.99
N THR A 53 -3.89 -8.07 -14.14
CA THR A 53 -4.46 -7.71 -15.44
C THR A 53 -3.95 -6.33 -15.84
N LEU A 54 -3.23 -6.25 -16.95
CA LEU A 54 -2.79 -4.96 -17.50
C LEU A 54 -4.01 -4.17 -17.99
N PRO A 55 -4.19 -2.90 -17.57
CA PRO A 55 -5.28 -2.07 -18.04
C PRO A 55 -5.16 -1.82 -19.54
N SER A 56 -6.24 -2.02 -20.30
CA SER A 56 -6.22 -1.74 -21.75
C SER A 56 -5.95 -0.27 -22.08
N SER A 57 -6.24 0.64 -21.15
CA SER A 57 -5.98 2.07 -21.27
C SER A 57 -4.54 2.48 -20.91
N ALA A 58 -3.78 1.61 -20.25
CA ALA A 58 -2.40 1.83 -19.82
C ALA A 58 -1.64 0.49 -19.67
N PRO A 59 -1.37 -0.23 -20.77
CA PRO A 59 -0.79 -1.56 -20.71
C PRO A 59 0.75 -1.56 -20.70
N ASP A 60 1.40 -0.45 -21.07
CA ASP A 60 2.80 -0.46 -21.48
C ASP A 60 3.77 -0.35 -20.30
N MET A 61 3.40 0.35 -19.21
CA MET A 61 4.28 0.63 -18.08
C MET A 61 3.59 0.34 -16.74
N VAL A 62 3.42 -0.94 -16.42
CA VAL A 62 2.87 -1.40 -15.13
C VAL A 62 3.98 -1.92 -14.22
N ASP A 63 4.18 -1.24 -13.09
CA ASP A 63 5.22 -1.55 -12.11
C ASP A 63 4.65 -2.23 -10.86
N ALA A 64 5.50 -3.05 -10.23
CA ALA A 64 5.30 -3.57 -8.89
C ALA A 64 6.06 -2.72 -7.86
N GLU A 65 5.43 -2.48 -6.70
CA GLU A 65 6.03 -1.79 -5.56
C GLU A 65 5.80 -2.64 -4.32
N VAL A 66 6.86 -3.25 -3.76
CA VAL A 66 6.74 -4.12 -2.59
C VAL A 66 6.64 -3.28 -1.34
N GLU A 67 5.53 -3.43 -0.61
CA GLU A 67 5.20 -2.59 0.53
C GLU A 67 4.84 -3.40 1.78
N LEU A 68 5.15 -2.82 2.95
CA LEU A 68 4.64 -3.29 4.23
C LEU A 68 3.24 -2.72 4.44
N ALA A 69 2.23 -3.58 4.52
CA ALA A 69 0.87 -3.17 4.87
C ALA A 69 0.61 -3.34 6.37
N ILE A 70 0.04 -2.29 6.98
CA ILE A 70 -0.39 -2.27 8.37
C ILE A 70 -1.91 -2.46 8.41
N VAL A 71 -2.38 -3.45 9.16
CA VAL A 71 -3.81 -3.71 9.37
C VAL A 71 -4.20 -3.16 10.73
N LEU A 72 -5.23 -2.30 10.76
CA LEU A 72 -5.71 -1.68 11.98
C LEU A 72 -6.63 -2.63 12.76
N ALA A 73 -6.49 -2.65 14.09
CA ALA A 73 -7.33 -3.45 14.99
C ALA A 73 -8.63 -2.73 15.37
N GLN A 74 -8.66 -1.40 15.28
CA GLN A 74 -9.75 -0.55 15.74
C GLN A 74 -9.70 0.83 15.08
N ASP A 75 -10.79 1.58 15.22
CA ASP A 75 -10.89 2.95 14.71
C ASP A 75 -9.85 3.87 15.35
N CYS A 76 -9.21 4.70 14.52
CA CYS A 76 -8.16 5.62 14.93
C CYS A 76 -8.57 7.08 14.65
N LYS A 77 -8.47 7.96 15.64
CA LYS A 77 -8.63 9.41 15.45
C LYS A 77 -7.73 10.18 16.41
N ASN A 78 -6.88 11.05 15.87
CA ASN A 78 -5.94 11.88 16.65
C ASN A 78 -5.05 11.06 17.62
N VAL A 79 -4.66 9.86 17.20
CA VAL A 79 -3.82 8.95 17.98
C VAL A 79 -2.42 9.55 18.13
N LYS A 80 -1.90 9.57 19.36
CA LYS A 80 -0.51 10.00 19.59
C LYS A 80 0.46 8.96 19.05
N ARG A 81 1.66 9.41 18.66
CA ARG A 81 2.67 8.53 18.07
C ARG A 81 3.03 7.37 19.00
N GLU A 82 3.18 7.65 20.30
CA GLU A 82 3.51 6.64 21.31
C GLU A 82 2.42 5.57 21.49
N ASP A 83 1.16 5.89 21.22
CA ASP A 83 0.03 4.99 21.41
C ASP A 83 -0.29 4.16 20.15
N ALA A 84 0.30 4.51 18.99
CA ALA A 84 -0.02 3.94 17.68
C ALA A 84 0.08 2.42 17.62
N GLY A 85 1.05 1.82 18.32
CA GLY A 85 1.23 0.36 18.35
C GLY A 85 0.02 -0.41 18.87
N SER A 86 -0.78 0.19 19.76
CA SER A 86 -2.01 -0.42 20.31
C SER A 86 -3.17 -0.47 19.32
N TYR A 87 -3.05 0.23 18.18
CA TYR A 87 -4.06 0.26 17.12
C TYR A 87 -3.73 -0.70 15.97
N ILE A 88 -2.59 -1.38 16.01
CA ILE A 88 -2.14 -2.28 14.95
C ILE A 88 -2.57 -3.71 15.29
N LEU A 89 -3.39 -4.32 14.42
CA LEU A 89 -3.72 -5.74 14.49
C LEU A 89 -2.52 -6.59 14.08
N GLY A 90 -1.87 -6.17 13.00
CA GLY A 90 -0.73 -6.88 12.44
C GLY A 90 -0.29 -6.32 11.11
N TYR A 91 0.57 -7.08 10.45
CA TYR A 91 1.24 -6.72 9.22
C TYR A 91 1.08 -7.82 8.16
N THR A 92 1.08 -7.43 6.91
CA THR A 92 1.14 -8.34 5.76
C THR A 92 1.96 -7.69 4.65
N ALA A 93 2.41 -8.45 3.67
CA ALA A 93 2.98 -7.85 2.46
C ALA A 93 1.85 -7.36 1.54
N ALA A 94 2.13 -6.26 0.85
CA ALA A 94 1.32 -5.69 -0.22
C ALA A 94 2.19 -5.46 -1.46
N ASN A 95 1.55 -5.44 -2.62
CA ASN A 95 2.13 -4.89 -3.84
C ASN A 95 1.29 -3.68 -4.29
N ASP A 96 1.86 -2.48 -4.25
CA ASP A 96 1.22 -1.25 -4.73
C ASP A 96 1.42 -1.08 -6.25
N VAL A 97 0.73 -1.95 -7.00
CA VAL A 97 0.84 -1.97 -8.47
C VAL A 97 0.42 -0.62 -9.04
N THR A 98 1.21 -0.13 -9.99
CA THR A 98 1.06 1.20 -10.56
C THR A 98 1.15 1.19 -12.08
N ALA A 99 0.16 1.76 -12.75
CA ALA A 99 0.22 2.06 -14.18
C ALA A 99 0.91 3.42 -14.39
N ARG A 100 2.23 3.40 -14.61
CA ARG A 100 3.07 4.59 -14.78
C ARG A 100 2.71 5.39 -16.03
N ASP A 101 2.07 4.76 -17.01
CA ASP A 101 1.50 5.44 -18.18
C ASP A 101 0.63 6.65 -17.80
N PHE A 102 -0.04 6.57 -16.65
CA PHE A 102 -0.93 7.60 -16.15
C PHE A 102 -0.38 8.40 -14.96
N GLN A 103 0.52 7.84 -14.16
CA GLN A 103 0.91 8.47 -12.89
C GLN A 103 1.47 9.88 -13.08
N SER A 104 2.28 10.11 -14.11
CA SER A 104 2.83 11.45 -14.44
C SER A 104 1.86 12.36 -15.20
N LYS A 105 0.78 11.78 -15.75
CA LYS A 105 -0.25 12.48 -16.54
C LYS A 105 -1.43 12.94 -15.68
N THR A 106 -1.54 12.46 -14.45
CA THR A 106 -2.58 12.88 -13.51
C THR A 106 -1.98 13.57 -12.29
N SER A 107 -2.72 14.51 -11.72
CA SER A 107 -2.35 15.16 -10.45
C SER A 107 -2.70 14.32 -9.22
N GLN A 108 -3.32 13.15 -9.41
CA GLN A 108 -3.84 12.30 -8.35
C GLN A 108 -3.41 10.86 -8.60
N TRP A 109 -2.50 10.35 -7.77
CA TRP A 109 -1.89 9.01 -7.93
C TRP A 109 -2.88 7.85 -7.78
N GLY A 110 -3.99 8.08 -7.06
CA GLY A 110 -5.06 7.08 -6.92
C GLY A 110 -5.62 6.60 -8.26
N TYR A 111 -5.56 7.42 -9.32
CA TYR A 111 -6.00 7.01 -10.66
C TYR A 111 -5.10 5.92 -11.26
N SER A 112 -3.78 6.14 -11.27
CA SER A 112 -2.80 5.17 -11.81
C SER A 112 -2.66 3.91 -10.96
N LYS A 113 -3.10 3.96 -9.70
CA LYS A 113 -2.96 2.88 -8.71
C LYS A 113 -4.30 2.20 -8.39
N GLY A 114 -5.40 2.65 -8.98
CA GLY A 114 -6.75 2.28 -8.56
C GLY A 114 -7.43 1.17 -9.39
N PHE A 115 -6.74 0.53 -10.31
CA PHE A 115 -7.31 -0.52 -11.15
C PHE A 115 -7.60 -1.80 -10.34
N ASP A 116 -8.63 -2.55 -10.74
CA ASP A 116 -9.00 -3.79 -10.06
C ASP A 116 -7.81 -4.78 -10.04
N GLY A 117 -7.57 -5.37 -8.87
CA GLY A 117 -6.43 -6.27 -8.65
C GLY A 117 -5.06 -5.61 -8.45
N PHE A 118 -4.96 -4.27 -8.42
CA PHE A 118 -3.67 -3.56 -8.21
C PHE A 118 -3.18 -3.52 -6.75
N CYS A 119 -3.77 -4.30 -5.85
CA CYS A 119 -3.32 -4.46 -4.48
C CYS A 119 -3.32 -5.94 -4.06
N PRO A 120 -2.44 -6.79 -4.62
CA PRO A 120 -2.19 -8.11 -4.05
C PRO A 120 -1.77 -7.99 -2.59
N LEU A 121 -2.45 -8.70 -1.70
CA LEU A 121 -2.22 -8.64 -0.26
C LEU A 121 -2.05 -10.05 0.31
N GLY A 122 -1.03 -10.28 1.14
CA GLY A 122 -0.84 -11.56 1.83
C GLY A 122 0.62 -12.01 1.95
N PRO A 123 0.89 -13.33 2.08
CA PRO A 123 -0.08 -14.43 2.10
C PRO A 123 -0.79 -14.64 3.45
N CYS A 124 -0.32 -13.98 4.51
CA CYS A 124 -0.88 -14.12 5.84
C CYS A 124 -0.76 -12.80 6.61
N LEU A 125 -1.59 -12.67 7.65
CA LEU A 125 -1.49 -11.59 8.61
C LEU A 125 -0.61 -12.04 9.78
N VAL A 126 0.49 -11.31 10.01
CA VAL A 126 1.39 -11.51 11.14
C VAL A 126 0.98 -10.58 12.27
N ARG A 127 0.66 -11.12 13.45
CA ARG A 127 0.27 -10.33 14.61
C ARG A 127 1.38 -9.39 15.04
N ASN A 128 1.01 -8.19 15.49
CA ASN A 128 1.95 -7.15 15.92
C ASN A 128 2.95 -7.66 16.97
N GLU A 129 2.48 -8.43 17.96
CA GLU A 129 3.27 -9.00 19.06
C GLU A 129 4.39 -9.96 18.62
N LEU A 130 4.31 -10.52 17.40
CA LEU A 130 5.30 -11.46 16.88
C LEU A 130 6.45 -10.76 16.14
N ILE A 131 6.34 -9.46 15.86
CA ILE A 131 7.39 -8.69 15.20
C ILE A 131 8.31 -8.09 16.25
N ALA A 132 9.54 -8.59 16.31
CA ALA A 132 10.52 -8.18 17.33
C ALA A 132 10.98 -6.72 17.20
N ASP A 133 11.10 -6.20 15.97
CA ASP A 133 11.45 -4.80 15.71
C ASP A 133 10.95 -4.38 14.32
N ILE A 134 9.98 -3.45 14.30
CA ILE A 134 9.41 -2.91 13.06
C ILE A 134 10.26 -1.77 12.48
N ASN A 135 11.22 -1.23 13.23
CA ASN A 135 12.07 -0.12 12.79
C ASN A 135 13.41 -0.59 12.19
N ARG A 136 13.63 -1.89 12.10
CA ARG A 136 14.89 -2.46 11.63
C ARG A 136 14.98 -2.34 10.09
N GLY A 137 15.54 -1.23 9.60
CA GLY A 137 15.76 -0.99 8.16
C GLY A 137 15.30 0.38 7.63
N VAL A 138 14.88 1.30 8.51
CA VAL A 138 14.62 2.72 8.17
C VAL A 138 15.84 3.60 8.42
#